data_AF-A0A530ASI4-F1
#
_entry.id   AF-A0A530ASI4-F1
#
_cell.length_a   1.000
_cell.length_b   1.000
_cell.length_c   1.000
_cell.angle_alpha   90.00
_cell.angle_beta   90.00
_cell.angle_gamma   90.00
#
_symmetry.space_group_name_H-M   'P 1'
#
loop_
_entity.id
_entity.type
_entity.pdbx_description
1 polymer ?
#
loop_
_entity_poly.entity_id
_entity_poly.type
_entity_poly.pdbx_seq_one_letter_code
_entity_poly.pdbx_strand_id
1 'polypeptide(L)'
;YGEVAAAFDYPGLIDAMAGYAARHIERGGRLGHITRHMVGLFHGLPGARRFRQILSTDANKPGAGPEVLKTAFAAIDFAAAEAEAA
;
A
#
# COMPACT_ATOMS: atom_id res chain seq x y z
N TYR A 1 -21.45 -4.64 24.99
CA TYR A 1 -21.25 -5.05 23.59
C TYR A 1 -19.94 -4.47 23.14
N GLY A 2 -18.87 -5.27 23.17
CA GLY A 2 -17.56 -4.90 22.66
C GLY A 2 -17.27 -5.85 21.52
N GLU A 3 -17.75 -5.53 20.33
CA GLU A 3 -17.24 -6.21 19.14
C GLU A 3 -15.81 -5.72 18.98
N VAL A 4 -14.85 -6.65 19.15
CA VAL A 4 -13.48 -6.44 18.74
C VAL A 4 -13.57 -6.12 17.25
N ALA A 5 -13.41 -4.85 16.89
CA ALA A 5 -13.46 -4.43 15.50
C ALA A 5 -12.47 -5.32 14.74
N ALA A 6 -12.98 -6.19 13.88
CA ALA A 6 -12.13 -7.09 13.11
C ALA A 6 -11.10 -6.23 12.40
N ALA A 7 -9.81 -6.52 12.64
CA ALA A 7 -8.72 -5.79 12.02
C ALA A 7 -8.93 -5.76 10.51
N PHE A 8 -8.79 -4.58 9.91
CA PHE A 8 -9.01 -4.42 8.48
C PHE A 8 -8.02 -5.28 7.67
N ASP A 9 -8.51 -5.99 6.65
CA ASP A 9 -7.68 -6.83 5.79
C ASP A 9 -6.85 -6.01 4.79
N TYR A 10 -5.77 -5.41 5.30
CA TYR A 10 -4.82 -4.67 4.49
C TYR A 10 -4.13 -5.53 3.42
N PRO A 11 -3.68 -6.78 3.70
CA PRO A 11 -3.13 -7.66 2.66
C PRO A 11 -4.09 -7.86 1.48
N GLY A 12 -5.36 -8.20 1.77
CA GLY A 12 -6.37 -8.38 0.74
C GLY A 12 -6.65 -7.12 -0.07
N LEU A 13 -6.68 -5.95 0.59
CA LEU A 13 -6.77 -4.65 -0.09
C LEU A 13 -5.60 -4.44 -1.07
N ILE A 14 -4.37 -4.72 -0.65
CA ILE A 14 -3.17 -4.52 -1.49
C ILE A 14 -3.18 -5.48 -2.68
N ASP A 15 -3.57 -6.73 -2.51
CA ASP A 15 -3.69 -7.68 -3.62
C ASP A 15 -4.77 -7.26 -4.62
N ALA A 16 -5.92 -6.80 -4.13
CA ALA A 16 -6.99 -6.26 -4.99
C ALA A 16 -6.52 -5.03 -5.77
N MET A 17 -5.81 -4.11 -5.12
CA MET A 17 -5.26 -2.90 -5.74
C MET A 17 -4.13 -3.22 -6.73
N ALA A 18 -3.30 -4.21 -6.45
CA ALA A 18 -2.29 -4.71 -7.39
C ALA A 18 -2.95 -5.29 -8.65
N GLY A 19 -4.00 -6.09 -8.51
CA GLY A 19 -4.77 -6.59 -9.66
C GLY A 19 -5.46 -5.48 -10.45
N TYR A 20 -6.00 -4.46 -9.77
CA TYR A 20 -6.55 -3.28 -10.42
C TYR A 20 -5.48 -2.48 -11.17
N ALA A 21 -4.31 -2.28 -10.56
CA ALA A 21 -3.19 -1.60 -11.18
C ALA A 21 -2.69 -2.31 -12.43
N ALA A 22 -2.58 -3.64 -12.40
CA ALA A 22 -2.23 -4.45 -13.57
C ALA A 22 -3.17 -4.16 -14.75
N ARG A 23 -4.49 -4.25 -14.53
CA ARG A 23 -5.51 -3.95 -15.55
C ARG A 23 -5.44 -2.51 -16.06
N HIS A 24 -5.10 -1.55 -15.19
CA HIS A 24 -4.95 -0.15 -15.59
C HIS A 24 -3.73 0.07 -16.48
N ILE A 25 -2.61 -0.58 -16.15
CA ILE A 25 -1.37 -0.53 -16.94
C ILE A 25 -1.56 -1.18 -18.31
N GLU A 26 -2.24 -2.31 -18.39
CA GLU A 26 -2.60 -2.97 -19.66
C GLU A 26 -3.43 -2.07 -20.59
N ARG A 27 -4.22 -1.16 -20.00
CA ARG A 27 -5.01 -0.16 -20.74
C ARG A 27 -4.21 1.10 -21.11
N GLY A 28 -2.89 1.10 -20.92
CA GLY A 28 -2.00 2.24 -21.18
C GLY A 28 -1.92 3.26 -20.03
N GLY A 29 -2.49 2.94 -18.87
CA GLY A 29 -2.40 3.74 -17.66
C GLY A 29 -1.04 3.65 -16.98
N ARG A 30 -0.77 4.57 -16.05
CA ARG A 30 0.47 4.58 -15.25
C ARG A 30 0.16 4.23 -13.81
N LEU A 31 1.03 3.43 -13.18
CA LEU A 31 0.86 3.02 -11.78
C LEU A 31 0.72 4.21 -10.83
N GLY A 32 1.51 5.27 -11.05
CA GLY A 32 1.46 6.53 -10.29
C GLY A 32 0.07 7.18 -10.18
N HIS A 33 -0.80 6.99 -11.18
CA HIS A 33 -2.17 7.54 -11.14
C HIS A 33 -3.03 6.88 -10.06
N ILE A 34 -2.73 5.63 -9.71
CA ILE A 34 -3.43 4.87 -8.68
C ILE A 34 -2.75 5.07 -7.34
N THR A 35 -1.44 4.85 -7.29
CA THR A 35 -0.68 4.84 -6.02
C THR A 35 -0.66 6.19 -5.32
N ARG A 36 -0.79 7.32 -6.04
CA ARG A 36 -0.93 8.66 -5.45
C ARG A 36 -2.07 8.77 -4.43
N HIS A 37 -3.13 7.99 -4.59
CA HIS A 37 -4.27 7.96 -3.67
C HIS A 37 -4.05 7.03 -2.47
N MET A 38 -3.06 6.14 -2.57
CA MET A 38 -2.75 5.15 -1.54
C MET A 38 -1.66 5.60 -0.57
N VAL A 39 -0.92 6.67 -0.89
CA VAL A 39 0.21 7.18 -0.09
C VAL A 39 -0.15 7.46 1.39
N GLY A 40 -1.40 7.82 1.66
CA GLY A 40 -1.88 8.14 3.01
C GLY A 40 -2.44 6.95 3.79
N LEU A 41 -2.54 5.75 3.19
CA LEU A 41 -3.30 4.62 3.73
C LEU A 41 -2.79 4.13 5.09
N PHE A 42 -1.48 4.22 5.32
CA PHE A 42 -0.81 3.71 6.51
C PHE A 42 -0.27 4.83 7.42
N HIS A 43 -0.87 6.02 7.41
CA HIS A 43 -0.41 7.13 8.24
C HIS A 43 -0.33 6.72 9.72
N GLY A 44 0.81 6.99 10.36
CA GLY A 44 0.98 6.79 11.80
C GLY A 44 1.46 5.40 12.17
N LEU A 45 1.58 4.50 11.19
CA LEU A 45 2.15 3.17 11.40
C LEU A 45 3.68 3.20 11.23
N PRO A 46 4.42 2.36 11.98
CA PRO A 46 5.82 2.08 11.70
C PRO A 46 5.99 1.63 10.24
N GLY A 47 6.97 2.23 9.55
CA GLY A 47 7.22 1.95 8.13
C GLY A 47 6.41 2.79 7.13
N ALA A 48 5.42 3.58 7.57
CA ALA A 48 4.62 4.44 6.70
C ALA A 48 5.44 5.42 5.85
N ARG A 49 6.55 5.93 6.40
CA ARG A 49 7.48 6.79 5.66
C ARG A 49 8.11 6.05 4.48
N ARG A 50 8.54 4.81 4.69
CA ARG A 50 9.17 3.98 3.66
C ARG A 50 8.16 3.57 2.59
N PHE A 51 6.96 3.17 3.00
CA PHE A 51 5.83 2.91 2.09
C PHE A 51 5.58 4.10 1.16
N ARG A 52 5.45 5.32 1.73
CA ARG A 52 5.28 6.55 0.94
C ARG A 52 6.43 6.79 -0.03
N GLN A 53 7.68 6.60 0.41
CA GLN A 53 8.84 6.79 -0.43
C GLN A 53 8.84 5.83 -1.63
N ILE A 54 8.55 4.55 -1.42
CA ILE A 54 8.49 3.55 -2.50
C ILE A 54 7.40 3.94 -3.50
N LEU A 55 6.20 4.28 -3.04
CA LEU A 55 5.12 4.68 -3.96
C LEU A 55 5.44 5.97 -4.72
N SER A 56 6.06 6.97 -4.09
CA SER A 56 6.41 8.23 -4.76
C SER A 56 7.58 8.11 -5.72
N THR A 57 8.51 7.17 -5.49
CA THR A 57 9.69 6.99 -6.35
C THR A 57 9.46 5.91 -7.41
N ASP A 58 9.08 4.72 -6.99
CA ASP A 58 9.06 3.55 -7.87
C ASP A 58 7.82 3.50 -8.75
N ALA A 59 6.65 3.96 -8.27
CA ALA A 59 5.43 3.95 -9.08
C ALA A 59 5.42 4.99 -10.23
N ASN A 60 6.34 5.95 -10.20
CA ASN A 60 6.50 6.97 -11.24
C ASN A 60 7.51 6.56 -12.32
N LYS A 61 8.30 5.50 -12.09
CA LYS A 61 9.27 5.00 -13.07
C LYS A 61 8.57 4.44 -14.31
N PRO A 62 9.17 4.59 -15.50
CA PRO A 62 8.72 3.85 -16.69
C PRO A 62 8.76 2.35 -16.41
N GLY A 63 7.69 1.63 -16.77
CA GLY A 63 7.59 0.18 -16.55
C GLY A 63 7.27 -0.24 -15.12
N ALA A 64 6.91 0.69 -14.22
CA ALA A 64 6.46 0.35 -12.88
C ALA A 64 5.20 -0.50 -12.91
N GLY A 65 5.26 -1.71 -12.33
CA GLY A 65 4.18 -2.67 -12.30
C GLY A 65 3.56 -2.86 -10.91
N PRO A 66 2.51 -3.69 -10.82
CA PRO A 66 1.75 -3.93 -9.60
C PRO A 66 2.60 -4.48 -8.44
N GLU A 67 3.74 -5.08 -8.70
CA GLU A 67 4.71 -5.54 -7.69
C GLU A 67 5.22 -4.42 -6.77
N VAL A 68 5.28 -3.17 -7.27
CA VAL A 68 5.69 -2.01 -6.45
C VAL A 68 4.74 -1.81 -5.27
N LEU A 69 3.44 -2.08 -5.42
CA LEU A 69 2.47 -2.01 -4.33
C LEU A 69 2.76 -3.01 -3.22
N LYS A 70 3.10 -4.26 -3.61
CA LYS A 70 3.43 -5.32 -2.65
C LYS A 70 4.74 -5.03 -1.92
N THR A 71 5.75 -4.54 -2.65
CA THR A 71 7.02 -4.09 -2.07
C THR A 71 6.83 -2.94 -1.10
N ALA A 72 5.98 -1.95 -1.44
CA ALA A 72 5.66 -0.86 -0.53
C ALA A 72 4.98 -1.39 0.73
N PHE A 73 3.98 -2.27 0.58
CA PHE A 73 3.23 -2.85 1.70
C PHE A 73 4.12 -3.65 2.67
N ALA A 74 5.09 -4.40 2.16
CA ALA A 74 6.05 -5.14 2.98
C ALA A 74 6.91 -4.23 3.88
N ALA A 75 6.94 -2.92 3.62
CA ALA A 75 7.62 -1.96 4.50
C ALA A 75 6.78 -1.52 5.71
N ILE A 76 5.49 -1.85 5.76
CA ILE A 76 4.63 -1.55 6.90
C ILE A 76 4.80 -2.64 7.96
N ASP A 77 5.09 -2.21 9.18
CA ASP A 77 5.18 -3.11 10.32
C ASP A 77 3.95 -2.92 11.23
N PHE A 78 3.02 -3.88 11.11
CA PHE A 78 1.80 -3.91 11.91
C PHE A 78 2.05 -4.41 13.33
N ALA A 79 3.09 -5.21 13.57
CA ALA A 79 3.40 -5.73 14.90
C ALA A 79 4.01 -4.65 15.81
N ALA A 80 4.86 -3.79 15.25
CA ALA A 80 5.39 -2.63 15.97
C ALA A 80 4.31 -1.58 16.27
N ALA A 81 3.28 -1.45 15.42
CA ALA A 81 2.17 -0.52 15.63
C ALA A 81 1.32 -0.89 16.85
N GLU A 82 1.05 -2.18 17.04
CA GLU A 82 0.29 -2.69 18.20
C GLU A 82 1.09 -2.54 19.51
N ALA A 83 2.42 -2.62 19.44
CA ALA A 83 3.31 -2.47 20.60
C ALA A 83 3.49 -1.01 21.06
N GLU A 84 3.38 -0.02 20.17
CA GLU A 84 3.49 1.41 20.52
C GLU A 84 2.18 2.00 21.05
N ALA A 85 1.04 1.32 20.82
CA ALA A 85 -0.27 1.71 21.30
C ALA A 85 -0.67 1.09 22.66
N ALA A 86 0.15 0.16 23.19
CA ALA A 86 -0.03 -0.53 24.46
C ALA A 86 0.78 0.12 25.60
#